data_AF-A0A140K714-F1
#
_entry.id   AF-A0A140K714-F1
#
_cell.length_a   1.000
_cell.length_b   1.000
_cell.length_c   1.000
_cell.angle_alpha   90.00
_cell.angle_beta   90.00
_cell.angle_gamma   90.00
#
_symmetry.space_group_name_H-M   'P 1'
#
loop_
_entity.id
_entity.type
_entity.pdbx_description
1 polymer ?
#
loop_
_entity_poly.entity_id
_entity_poly.type
_entity_poly.pdbx_seq_one_letter_code
_entity_poly.pdbx_strand_id
1 'polypeptide(L)'
;MDAFDLTPPQWTERAIHAVPFGCPNCKANAAEAKAVWLNRRAPVTVENYRRKWQEFYWCECDTAWWAWSNDRSASQRSTEI
;
A
#
# COMPACT_ATOMS: atom_id res chain seq x y z
N MET A 1 -12.68 7.81 -3.54
CA MET A 1 -11.45 8.29 -2.87
C MET A 1 -10.32 8.09 -3.85
N ASP A 2 -9.48 9.09 -4.08
CA ASP A 2 -8.37 8.94 -5.01
C ASP A 2 -7.19 8.31 -4.27
N ALA A 3 -6.59 7.28 -4.86
CA ALA A 3 -5.45 6.59 -4.25
C ALA A 3 -4.23 7.50 -4.06
N PHE A 4 -4.19 8.64 -4.73
CA PHE A 4 -3.09 9.61 -4.75
C PHE A 4 -3.49 10.97 -4.17
N ASP A 5 -4.60 11.03 -3.42
CA ASP A 5 -5.01 12.24 -2.73
C ASP A 5 -3.85 12.85 -1.92
N LEU A 6 -3.70 14.18 -1.98
CA LEU A 6 -2.60 14.88 -1.29
C LEU A 6 -2.72 14.80 0.23
N THR A 7 -3.95 14.65 0.72
CA THR A 7 -4.28 14.57 2.14
C THR A 7 -4.47 13.11 2.51
N PRO A 8 -3.76 12.59 3.54
CA PRO A 8 -3.97 11.22 4.00
C PRO A 8 -5.40 11.07 4.53
N PRO A 9 -6.13 10.03 4.11
CA PRO A 9 -7.42 9.70 4.69
C PRO A 9 -7.33 9.41 6.20
N GLN A 10 -8.35 9.76 6.97
CA GLN A 10 -8.35 9.57 8.44
C GLN A 10 -8.11 8.11 8.87
N TRP A 11 -8.57 7.12 8.09
CA TRP A 11 -8.37 5.71 8.40
C TRP A 11 -6.88 5.30 8.36
N THR A 12 -6.02 6.05 7.69
CA THR A 12 -4.56 5.78 7.65
C THR A 12 -3.88 5.94 9.01
N GLU A 13 -4.45 6.76 9.91
CA GLU A 13 -3.93 6.95 11.28
C GLU A 13 -4.02 5.66 12.12
N ARG A 14 -4.95 4.77 11.78
CA ARG A 14 -5.18 3.49 12.45
C ARG A 14 -4.49 2.32 11.74
N ALA A 15 -3.73 2.61 10.68
CA ALA A 15 -3.11 1.58 9.87
C ALA A 15 -1.95 0.90 10.62
N ILE A 16 -1.98 -0.43 10.65
CA ILE A 16 -0.90 -1.24 11.22
C ILE A 16 0.03 -1.80 10.15
N HIS A 17 1.32 -1.94 10.45
CA HIS A 17 2.30 -2.47 9.50
C HIS A 17 2.04 -3.96 9.24
N ALA A 18 1.86 -4.34 7.97
CA ALA A 18 1.63 -5.72 7.57
C ALA A 18 2.89 -6.40 7.03
N VAL A 19 3.22 -7.56 7.61
CA VAL A 19 4.24 -8.48 7.11
C VAL A 19 3.70 -9.90 7.30
N PRO A 20 3.44 -10.69 6.24
CA PRO A 20 3.64 -10.43 4.80
C PRO A 20 2.66 -9.41 4.20
N PHE A 21 2.84 -9.05 2.91
CA PHE A 21 2.04 -8.04 2.21
C PHE A 21 0.58 -8.49 2.02
N GLY A 22 -0.31 -8.02 2.90
CA GLY A 22 -1.73 -8.36 2.92
C GLY A 22 -2.38 -7.93 4.24
N CYS A 23 -3.70 -8.08 4.36
CA CYS A 23 -4.40 -7.71 5.58
C CYS A 23 -3.89 -8.54 6.77
N PRO A 24 -3.40 -7.93 7.85
CA PRO A 24 -2.85 -8.68 8.99
C PRO A 24 -3.94 -9.44 9.76
N ASN A 25 -5.20 -9.03 9.67
CA ASN A 25 -6.33 -9.64 10.33
C ASN A 25 -6.90 -10.83 9.53
N CYS A 26 -7.48 -10.58 8.36
CA CYS A 26 -8.15 -11.62 7.56
C CYS A 26 -7.29 -12.24 6.45
N LYS A 27 -6.04 -11.79 6.27
CA LYS A 27 -5.10 -12.26 5.23
C LYS A 27 -5.51 -11.98 3.78
N ALA A 28 -6.57 -11.19 3.57
CA ALA A 28 -6.96 -10.72 2.24
C ALA A 28 -5.81 -9.98 1.55
N ASN A 29 -5.75 -10.10 0.23
CA ASN A 29 -4.72 -9.45 -0.57
C ASN A 29 -5.02 -7.95 -0.75
N ALA A 30 -4.03 -7.19 -1.23
CA ALA A 30 -4.16 -5.74 -1.42
C ALA A 30 -5.21 -5.34 -2.48
N ALA A 31 -5.48 -6.19 -3.47
CA ALA A 31 -6.47 -5.92 -4.51
C ALA A 31 -7.92 -6.06 -3.99
N GLU A 32 -8.11 -6.78 -2.88
CA GLU A 32 -9.40 -6.92 -2.18
C GLU A 32 -9.66 -5.78 -1.17
N ALA A 33 -8.80 -4.76 -1.11
CA ALA A 33 -8.99 -3.64 -0.22
C ALA A 33 -10.10 -2.70 -0.74
N LYS A 34 -11.02 -2.29 0.14
CA LYS A 34 -12.11 -1.35 -0.19
C LYS A 34 -11.63 0.08 -0.44
N ALA A 35 -10.47 0.43 0.10
CA ALA A 35 -9.83 1.71 -0.17
C ALA A 35 -8.31 1.56 -0.11
N VAL A 36 -7.61 2.40 -0.86
CA VAL A 36 -6.15 2.46 -0.92
C VAL A 36 -5.71 3.91 -0.92
N TRP A 37 -4.56 4.19 -0.31
CA TRP A 37 -3.89 5.48 -0.37
C TRP A 37 -2.38 5.29 -0.44
N LEU A 38 -1.72 6.01 -1.34
CA LEU A 38 -0.31 5.84 -1.69
C LEU A 38 0.47 7.11 -1.38
N ASN A 39 1.39 7.04 -0.41
CA ASN A 39 2.22 8.18 -0.07
C ASN A 39 3.36 8.35 -1.08
N ARG A 40 3.07 9.00 -2.22
CA ARG A 40 4.05 9.30 -3.27
C ARG A 40 4.92 10.55 -3.00
N ARG A 41 4.86 11.14 -1.81
CA ARG A 41 5.62 12.37 -1.47
C ARG A 41 6.84 12.11 -0.59
N ALA A 42 6.85 11.00 0.14
CA ALA A 42 7.92 10.66 1.07
C ALA A 42 8.53 9.28 0.74
N PRO A 43 9.24 9.13 -0.40
CA PRO A 43 9.96 7.91 -0.66
C PRO A 43 11.10 7.75 0.35
N VAL A 44 11.24 6.56 0.91
CA VAL A 44 12.43 6.22 1.70
C VAL A 44 13.46 5.63 0.75
N THR A 45 14.65 6.22 0.74
CA THR A 45 15.77 5.64 -0.01
C THR A 45 16.38 4.54 0.84
N VAL A 46 16.39 3.32 0.31
CA VAL A 46 17.05 2.16 0.93
C VAL A 46 18.35 1.85 0.19
N GLU A 47 19.09 0.86 0.68
CA GLU A 47 20.33 0.39 0.09
C GLU A 47 20.21 0.15 -1.43
N ASN A 48 21.28 0.42 -2.17
CA ASN A 48 21.34 0.41 -3.64
C ASN A 48 20.47 1.46 -4.35
N TYR A 49 20.26 2.63 -3.73
CA TYR A 49 19.48 3.75 -4.29
C TYR A 49 18.04 3.39 -4.67
N ARG A 50 17.50 2.30 -4.11
CA ARG A 50 16.12 1.90 -4.36
C ARG A 50 15.19 2.78 -3.54
N ARG A 51 14.06 3.15 -4.13
CA ARG A 51 13.00 3.90 -3.45
C ARG A 51 11.93 2.94 -2.98
N LYS A 52 11.57 3.07 -1.71
CA LYS A 52 10.38 2.43 -1.15
C LYS A 52 9.30 3.46 -0.90
N TRP A 53 8.08 3.08 -1.23
CA TRP A 53 6.89 3.87 -1.00
C TRP A 53 6.06 3.22 0.10
N GLN A 54 5.41 4.05 0.90
CA GLN A 54 4.47 3.58 1.92
C GLN A 54 3.08 3.53 1.30
N GLU A 55 2.49 2.33 1.28
CA GLU A 55 1.16 2.11 0.74
C GLU A 55 0.21 1.72 1.87
N PHE A 56 -0.97 2.32 1.88
CA PHE A 56 -2.00 2.12 2.88
C PHE A 56 -3.22 1.49 2.22
N TYR A 57 -3.80 0.51 2.92
CA TYR A 57 -4.94 -0.25 2.45
C TYR A 57 -5.97 -0.34 3.58
N TRP A 58 -7.23 -0.19 3.23
CA TRP A 58 -8.35 -0.46 4.10
C TRP A 58 -9.04 -1.72 3.62
N CYS A 59 -9.00 -2.77 4.43
CA CYS A 59 -9.63 -4.04 4.09
C CYS A 59 -11.15 -4.00 4.31
N GLU A 60 -11.88 -4.89 3.62
CA GLU A 60 -13.31 -5.15 3.86
C GLU A 60 -13.59 -5.59 5.30
N CYS A 61 -12.64 -6.24 5.99
CA CYS A 61 -12.76 -6.57 7.42
C CYS A 61 -12.52 -5.38 8.36
N ASP A 62 -12.64 -4.15 7.85
CA ASP A 62 -12.40 -2.87 8.53
C ASP A 62 -10.98 -2.63 9.06
N THR A 63 -10.04 -3.56 8.81
CA THR A 63 -8.65 -3.39 9.21
C THR A 63 -7.92 -2.46 8.25
N ALA A 64 -7.47 -1.32 8.74
CA ALA A 64 -6.51 -0.47 8.05
C ALA A 64 -5.08 -1.03 8.26
N TRP A 65 -4.30 -1.11 7.19
CA TRP A 65 -2.92 -1.60 7.25
C TRP A 65 -2.05 -0.89 6.23
N TRP A 66 -0.74 -0.92 6.45
CA TRP A 66 0.22 -0.35 5.52
C TRP A 66 1.40 -1.29 5.32
N ALA A 67 2.03 -1.21 4.15
CA ALA A 67 3.23 -1.97 3.84
C ALA A 67 4.16 -1.15 2.94
N TRP A 68 5.44 -1.54 2.95
CA TRP A 68 6.42 -0.98 2.02
C TRP A 68 6.30 -1.64 0.65
N SER A 69 6.14 -0.82 -0.39
CA SER A 69 6.34 -1.26 -1.77
C SER A 69 7.68 -0.77 -2.31
N ASN A 70 8.31 -1.58 -3.15
CA ASN A 70 9.38 -1.08 -4.02
C ASN A 70 8.75 -0.53 -5.30
N ASP A 71 9.50 0.28 -6.05
CA ASP A 71 9.15 0.58 -7.43
C ASP A 71 8.85 -0.73 -8.18
N ARG A 72 7.60 -0.89 -8.66
CA ARG A 72 7.24 -2.05 -9.46
C ARG A 72 7.95 -1.88 -10.79
N SER A 73 8.94 -2.73 -11.07
CA SER A 73 9.60 -2.73 -12.38
C SER A 73 8.52 -2.84 -13.46
N ALA A 74 8.69 -2.06 -14.53
CA ALA A 74 7.68 -1.94 -15.60
C ALA A 74 7.23 -3.28 -16.20
N SER A 75 8.02 -4.35 -16.03
CA SER A 75 7.70 -5.72 -16.46
C SER A 75 6.52 -6.38 -15.72
N GLN A 76 5.99 -5.83 -14.63
CA GLN A 76 4.79 -6.39 -13.97
C GLN A 76 3.46 -5.83 -14.53
N ARG A 77 3.48 -5.04 -15.61
CA ARG A 77 2.27 -4.48 -16.26
C ARG A 77 1.80 -5.22 -17.52
N SER A 78 2.22 -6.44 -17.75
CA SER A 78 1.63 -7.28 -18.81
C SER A 78 1.76 -8.74 -18.42
N THR A 79 0.69 -9.34 -17.93
CA THR A 79 0.16 -10.65 -18.37
C THR A 79 -1.10 -10.91 -17.55
N GLU A 80 -2.20 -10.27 -17.94
CA GLU A 80 -3.56 -10.79 -17.73
C GLU A 80 -4.34 -10.31 -18.96
N ILE A 81 -4.22 -11.11 -20.03
CA ILE A 81 -5.25 -11.24 -21.08
C ILE A 81 -5.92 -12.58 -20.81
#